data_AF-A0A7S4VFP8-F1
#
_entry.id   AF-A0A7S4VFP8-F1
#
_cell.length_a   1.000
_cell.length_b   1.000
_cell.length_c   1.000
_cell.angle_alpha   90.00
_cell.angle_beta   90.00
_cell.angle_gamma   90.00
#
_symmetry.space_group_name_H-M   'P 1'
#
loop_
_entity.id
_entity.type
_entity.pdbx_description
1 polymer ?
#
loop_
_entity_poly.entity_id
_entity_poly.type
_entity_poly.pdbx_seq_one_letter_code
_entity_poly.pdbx_strand_id
1 'polypeptide(L)'
;MERLYEETGDEYVRPNRISHASVINALSKQGDFVSAQKAQDILEKMEERGQHSDDDDSVRPDIVCYTSVIDAWARSNSEDAGVYAEELFRRVDTLFKETGDERLKPNSRTYCSVINALGRSRAQGSAERAEQFLRQMERKYDQYHEELIKPTTILYNALIDAYARSPLVDKAERAHALLVQMREQSDIEGREYLRPDVITYNSVLNACANVFGDDEAKARAYRIALRSFRELHKQFSSQENTATKTRAQKRNGNLGPTSVSYALILKALRKLVEPGDERDDMIRRIFQLCIARGLVNHGVLEQVKSAFSDRRGEEFSELLSKCDGDVITFESADSIDVRNLPSEWTRNAGR
;
A
#
# COMPACT_ATOMS: atom_id res chain seq x y z
N MET A 1 -29.97 -11.91 -16.07
CA MET A 1 -29.81 -11.30 -17.40
C MET A 1 -29.38 -12.35 -18.42
N GLU A 2 -28.20 -12.97 -18.31
CA GLU A 2 -27.78 -14.05 -19.24
C GLU A 2 -28.81 -15.18 -19.39
N ARG A 3 -29.21 -15.82 -18.28
CA ARG A 3 -30.25 -16.88 -18.33
C ARG A 3 -31.56 -16.40 -18.95
N LEU A 4 -31.97 -15.17 -18.65
CA LEU A 4 -33.20 -14.59 -19.21
C LEU A 4 -33.06 -14.35 -20.72
N TYR A 5 -31.90 -13.86 -21.18
CA TYR A 5 -31.63 -13.69 -22.61
C TYR A 5 -31.57 -15.04 -23.34
N GLU A 6 -30.92 -16.05 -22.75
CA GLU A 6 -30.85 -17.42 -23.29
C GLU A 6 -32.23 -18.08 -23.37
N GLU A 7 -33.11 -17.82 -22.40
CA GLU A 7 -34.48 -18.38 -22.35
C GLU A 7 -35.48 -17.62 -23.24
N THR A 8 -35.34 -16.30 -23.37
CA THR A 8 -36.35 -15.44 -24.02
C THR A 8 -35.96 -14.91 -25.39
N GLY A 9 -34.65 -14.86 -25.70
CA GLY A 9 -34.12 -14.19 -26.90
C GLY A 9 -34.37 -12.68 -26.94
N ASP A 10 -34.77 -12.07 -25.82
CA ASP A 10 -35.13 -10.64 -25.79
C ASP A 10 -33.87 -9.76 -25.75
N GLU A 11 -33.62 -9.04 -26.86
CA GLU A 11 -32.51 -8.10 -27.03
C GLU A 11 -32.46 -7.02 -25.93
N TYR A 12 -33.58 -6.68 -25.28
CA TYR A 12 -33.59 -5.68 -24.19
C TYR A 12 -32.92 -6.17 -22.90
N VAL A 13 -32.81 -7.49 -22.70
CA VAL A 13 -32.13 -8.08 -21.54
C VAL A 13 -30.73 -8.62 -21.89
N ARG A 14 -30.28 -8.41 -23.13
CA ARG A 14 -28.96 -8.84 -23.61
C ARG A 14 -27.84 -8.19 -22.80
N PRO A 15 -26.99 -9.00 -22.13
CA PRO A 15 -25.84 -8.48 -21.40
C PRO A 15 -24.82 -7.85 -22.35
N ASN A 16 -24.44 -6.61 -22.09
CA ASN A 16 -23.41 -5.88 -22.83
C ASN A 16 -22.14 -5.73 -21.99
N ARG A 17 -21.12 -5.07 -22.54
CA ARG A 17 -19.83 -4.80 -21.87
C ARG A 17 -19.99 -4.14 -20.50
N ILE A 18 -20.90 -3.17 -20.37
CA ILE A 18 -21.10 -2.42 -19.11
C ILE A 18 -21.67 -3.35 -18.03
N SER A 19 -22.63 -4.19 -18.39
CA SER A 19 -23.21 -5.18 -17.48
C SER A 19 -22.16 -6.16 -16.97
N HIS A 20 -21.33 -6.72 -17.86
CA HIS A 20 -20.25 -7.63 -17.45
C HIS A 20 -19.17 -6.93 -16.64
N ALA A 21 -18.70 -5.74 -17.06
CA ALA A 21 -17.70 -4.97 -16.32
C ALA A 21 -18.16 -4.64 -14.89
N SER A 22 -19.46 -4.35 -14.71
CA SER A 22 -20.05 -4.11 -13.40
C SER A 22 -20.02 -5.36 -12.51
N VAL A 23 -20.34 -6.53 -13.07
CA VAL A 23 -20.27 -7.82 -12.35
C VAL A 23 -18.82 -8.17 -11.99
N ILE A 24 -17.90 -8.04 -12.93
CA ILE A 24 -16.47 -8.29 -12.71
C ILE A 24 -15.94 -7.36 -11.60
N ASN A 25 -16.28 -6.08 -11.64
CA ASN A 25 -15.87 -5.14 -10.58
C ASN A 25 -16.53 -5.46 -9.23
N ALA A 26 -17.77 -5.96 -9.20
CA ALA A 26 -18.39 -6.43 -7.95
C ALA A 26 -17.65 -7.65 -7.39
N LEU A 27 -17.30 -8.63 -8.24
CA LEU A 27 -16.51 -9.80 -7.87
C LEU A 27 -15.11 -9.40 -7.36
N SER A 28 -14.47 -8.40 -7.98
CA SER A 28 -13.16 -7.93 -7.55
C SER A 28 -13.17 -7.35 -6.14
N LYS A 29 -14.29 -6.78 -5.67
CA LYS A 29 -14.43 -6.27 -4.30
C LYS A 29 -14.66 -7.36 -3.25
N GLN A 30 -15.06 -8.58 -3.64
CA GLN A 30 -15.24 -9.68 -2.69
C GLN A 30 -13.90 -10.18 -2.13
N GLY A 31 -12.87 -10.23 -2.98
CA GLY A 31 -11.49 -10.49 -2.54
C GLY A 31 -11.19 -11.94 -2.17
N ASP A 32 -12.00 -12.90 -2.63
CA ASP A 32 -11.74 -14.33 -2.50
C ASP A 32 -11.32 -14.96 -3.85
N PHE A 33 -10.72 -16.14 -3.78
CA PHE A 33 -10.23 -16.88 -4.95
C PHE A 33 -11.34 -17.26 -5.93
N VAL A 34 -12.51 -17.68 -5.41
CA VAL A 34 -13.63 -18.14 -6.25
C VAL A 34 -14.19 -16.96 -7.06
N SER A 35 -14.25 -15.78 -6.46
CA SER A 35 -14.67 -14.57 -7.16
C SER A 35 -13.69 -14.12 -8.22
N ALA A 36 -12.38 -14.25 -7.98
CA ALA A 36 -11.37 -13.98 -9.00
C ALA A 36 -11.47 -14.95 -10.18
N GLN A 37 -11.68 -16.25 -9.92
CA GLN A 37 -11.89 -17.25 -10.96
C GLN A 37 -13.17 -16.96 -11.78
N LYS A 38 -14.29 -16.67 -11.12
CA LYS A 38 -15.54 -16.28 -11.82
C LYS A 38 -15.37 -15.02 -12.66
N ALA A 39 -14.62 -14.04 -12.15
CA ALA A 39 -14.33 -12.81 -12.89
C ALA A 39 -13.53 -13.11 -14.17
N GLN A 40 -12.58 -14.05 -14.09
CA GLN A 40 -11.83 -14.53 -15.25
C GLN A 40 -12.71 -15.31 -16.23
N ASP A 41 -13.53 -16.25 -15.75
CA ASP A 41 -14.45 -17.03 -16.60
C ASP A 41 -15.40 -16.11 -17.40
N ILE A 42 -15.88 -15.02 -16.78
CA ILE A 42 -16.71 -14.02 -17.46
C ILE A 42 -15.92 -13.30 -18.54
N LEU A 43 -14.67 -12.91 -18.27
CA LEU A 43 -13.82 -12.23 -19.24
C LEU A 43 -13.54 -13.13 -20.46
N GLU A 44 -13.21 -14.41 -20.24
CA GLU A 44 -12.96 -15.38 -21.31
C GLU A 44 -14.20 -15.55 -22.20
N LYS A 45 -15.39 -15.66 -21.60
CA LYS A 45 -16.66 -15.69 -22.35
C LYS A 45 -16.92 -14.43 -23.15
N MET A 46 -16.55 -13.26 -22.63
CA MET A 46 -16.67 -11.99 -23.38
C MET A 46 -15.75 -11.98 -24.61
N GLU A 47 -14.53 -12.49 -24.48
CA GLU A 47 -13.57 -12.60 -25.58
C GLU A 47 -14.06 -13.57 -26.65
N GLU A 48 -14.53 -14.75 -26.26
CA GLU A 48 -15.10 -15.75 -27.18
C GLU A 48 -16.26 -15.16 -27.99
N ARG A 49 -17.23 -14.52 -27.32
CA ARG A 49 -18.38 -13.89 -27.99
C ARG A 49 -17.96 -12.75 -28.92
N GLY A 50 -16.97 -11.96 -28.52
CA GLY A 50 -16.44 -10.84 -29.30
C GLY A 50 -15.69 -11.24 -30.57
N GLN A 51 -15.21 -12.50 -30.66
CA GLN A 51 -14.54 -13.06 -31.84
C GLN A 51 -15.50 -13.63 -32.89
N HIS A 52 -16.68 -14.11 -32.47
CA HIS A 52 -17.62 -14.83 -33.35
C HIS A 52 -18.59 -13.93 -34.12
N SER A 53 -18.52 -12.62 -33.93
CA SER A 53 -19.37 -11.68 -34.65
C SER A 53 -18.54 -10.53 -35.21
N ASP A 54 -18.61 -10.35 -36.53
CA ASP A 54 -18.06 -9.17 -37.21
C ASP A 54 -18.80 -7.87 -36.81
N ASP A 55 -19.98 -7.98 -36.15
CA ASP A 55 -20.88 -6.85 -35.84
C ASP A 55 -21.17 -6.58 -34.35
N ASP A 56 -20.81 -7.46 -33.38
CA ASP A 56 -21.16 -7.22 -31.96
C ASP A 56 -20.00 -6.65 -31.13
N ASP A 57 -19.62 -5.41 -31.44
CA ASP A 57 -18.71 -4.60 -30.63
C ASP A 57 -19.23 -4.35 -29.19
N SER A 58 -20.52 -4.63 -28.93
CA SER A 58 -21.16 -4.32 -27.65
C SER A 58 -20.72 -5.23 -26.49
N VAL A 59 -20.15 -6.40 -26.78
CA VAL A 59 -19.76 -7.41 -25.77
C VAL A 59 -18.23 -7.55 -25.63
N ARG A 60 -17.44 -6.99 -26.57
CA ARG A 60 -15.98 -7.03 -26.52
C ARG A 60 -15.44 -6.42 -25.22
N PRO A 61 -14.51 -7.09 -24.52
CA PRO A 61 -13.95 -6.55 -23.29
C PRO A 61 -13.06 -5.34 -23.58
N ASP A 62 -13.06 -4.38 -22.66
CA ASP A 62 -12.17 -3.21 -22.67
C ASP A 62 -11.15 -3.30 -21.52
N ILE A 63 -10.26 -2.30 -21.42
CA ILE A 63 -9.25 -2.24 -20.36
C ILE A 63 -9.86 -2.25 -18.95
N VAL A 64 -11.11 -1.78 -18.78
CA VAL A 64 -11.80 -1.80 -17.48
C VAL A 64 -12.12 -3.23 -17.08
N CYS A 65 -12.54 -4.08 -18.01
CA CYS A 65 -12.77 -5.50 -17.79
C CYS A 65 -11.48 -6.21 -17.36
N TYR A 66 -10.40 -6.10 -18.17
CA TYR A 66 -9.09 -6.69 -17.83
C TYR A 66 -8.56 -6.19 -16.49
N THR A 67 -8.57 -4.87 -16.27
CA THR A 67 -8.08 -4.28 -15.02
C THR A 67 -8.89 -4.79 -13.83
N SER A 68 -10.20 -4.96 -13.96
CA SER A 68 -11.05 -5.47 -12.87
C SER A 68 -10.79 -6.94 -12.53
N VAL A 69 -10.47 -7.79 -13.53
CA VAL A 69 -10.04 -9.18 -13.28
C VAL A 69 -8.66 -9.22 -12.62
N ILE A 70 -7.70 -8.40 -13.07
CA ILE A 70 -6.39 -8.26 -12.41
C ILE A 70 -6.57 -7.78 -10.96
N ASP A 71 -7.47 -6.82 -10.73
CA ASP A 71 -7.83 -6.29 -9.40
C ASP A 71 -8.46 -7.38 -8.50
N ALA A 72 -9.22 -8.32 -9.09
CA ALA A 72 -9.79 -9.47 -8.40
C ALA A 72 -8.71 -10.47 -7.98
N TRP A 73 -7.81 -10.83 -8.90
CA TRP A 73 -6.65 -11.68 -8.58
C TRP A 73 -5.74 -11.04 -7.54
N ALA A 74 -5.51 -9.73 -7.62
CA ALA A 74 -4.71 -9.01 -6.62
C ALA A 74 -5.31 -9.12 -5.22
N ARG A 75 -6.64 -9.11 -5.07
CA ARG A 75 -7.30 -9.21 -3.76
C ARG A 75 -7.52 -10.63 -3.26
N SER A 76 -7.52 -11.63 -4.13
CA SER A 76 -7.75 -13.03 -3.74
C SER A 76 -6.66 -13.62 -2.85
N ASN A 77 -5.50 -12.94 -2.75
CA ASN A 77 -4.33 -13.39 -2.00
C ASN A 77 -3.85 -14.79 -2.42
N SER A 78 -4.14 -15.17 -3.68
CA SER A 78 -3.62 -16.38 -4.30
C SER A 78 -2.11 -16.28 -4.47
N GLU A 79 -1.42 -17.40 -4.28
CA GLU A 79 0.03 -17.47 -4.45
C GLU A 79 0.45 -17.17 -5.90
N ASP A 80 -0.40 -17.53 -6.86
CA ASP A 80 -0.20 -17.34 -8.30
C ASP A 80 -0.86 -16.07 -8.85
N ALA A 81 -1.42 -15.21 -7.98
CA ALA A 81 -2.08 -13.96 -8.40
C ALA A 81 -1.20 -13.09 -9.31
N GLY A 82 0.12 -13.07 -9.04
CA GLY A 82 1.08 -12.35 -9.87
C GLY A 82 1.20 -12.91 -11.28
N VAL A 83 1.17 -14.24 -11.43
CA VAL A 83 1.26 -14.92 -12.73
C VAL A 83 0.04 -14.59 -13.59
N TYR A 84 -1.17 -14.74 -13.02
CA TYR A 84 -2.41 -14.40 -13.71
C TYR A 84 -2.46 -12.92 -14.12
N ALA A 85 -2.02 -12.03 -13.23
CA ALA A 85 -1.98 -10.60 -13.52
C ALA A 85 -1.03 -10.26 -14.69
N GLU A 86 0.16 -10.87 -14.73
CA GLU A 86 1.12 -10.67 -15.82
C GLU A 86 0.64 -11.24 -17.15
N GLU A 87 -0.01 -12.40 -17.12
CA GLU A 87 -0.60 -13.02 -18.31
C GLU A 87 -1.71 -12.14 -18.90
N LEU A 88 -2.65 -11.69 -18.07
CA LEU A 88 -3.72 -10.79 -18.49
C LEU A 88 -3.18 -9.46 -19.01
N PHE A 89 -2.14 -8.90 -18.36
CA PHE A 89 -1.49 -7.69 -18.84
C PHE A 89 -0.85 -7.90 -20.22
N ARG A 90 -0.10 -9.00 -20.40
CA ARG A 90 0.53 -9.32 -21.69
C ARG A 90 -0.52 -9.51 -22.78
N ARG A 91 -1.62 -10.19 -22.45
CA ARG A 91 -2.75 -10.40 -23.36
C ARG A 91 -3.34 -9.08 -23.84
N VAL A 92 -3.68 -8.17 -22.92
CA VAL A 92 -4.27 -6.88 -23.31
C VAL A 92 -3.28 -5.95 -24.04
N ASP A 93 -1.98 -5.96 -23.66
CA ASP A 93 -0.93 -5.18 -24.36
C ASP A 93 -0.68 -5.71 -25.79
N THR A 94 -0.74 -7.05 -26.00
CA THR A 94 -0.70 -7.65 -27.34
C THR A 94 -1.91 -7.27 -28.17
N LEU A 95 -3.13 -7.41 -27.62
CA LEU A 95 -4.36 -7.07 -28.34
C LEU A 95 -4.38 -5.59 -28.73
N PHE A 96 -3.93 -4.68 -27.86
CA PHE A 96 -3.78 -3.26 -28.18
C PHE A 96 -2.80 -3.03 -29.34
N LYS A 97 -1.64 -3.72 -29.35
CA LYS A 97 -0.64 -3.58 -30.42
C LYS A 97 -1.11 -4.14 -31.77
N GLU A 98 -1.90 -5.21 -31.75
CA GLU A 98 -2.40 -5.86 -32.97
C GLU A 98 -3.59 -5.10 -33.57
N THR A 99 -4.49 -4.59 -32.74
CA THR A 99 -5.74 -3.95 -33.18
C THR A 99 -5.67 -2.43 -33.27
N GLY A 100 -4.78 -1.80 -32.50
CA GLY A 100 -4.77 -0.34 -32.31
C GLY A 100 -6.00 0.19 -31.56
N ASP A 101 -6.81 -0.67 -30.92
CA ASP A 101 -8.01 -0.24 -30.21
C ASP A 101 -7.64 0.46 -28.89
N GLU A 102 -7.79 1.79 -28.86
CA GLU A 102 -7.52 2.63 -27.69
C GLU A 102 -8.30 2.21 -26.43
N ARG A 103 -9.42 1.47 -26.57
CA ARG A 103 -10.18 0.95 -25.42
C ARG A 103 -9.44 -0.15 -24.66
N LEU A 104 -8.43 -0.77 -25.26
CA LEU A 104 -7.59 -1.80 -24.67
C LEU A 104 -6.28 -1.23 -24.10
N LYS A 105 -5.98 0.06 -24.32
CA LYS A 105 -4.70 0.65 -23.93
C LYS A 105 -4.49 0.57 -22.41
N PRO A 106 -3.44 -0.13 -21.93
CA PRO A 106 -3.13 -0.20 -20.50
C PRO A 106 -2.84 1.18 -19.92
N ASN A 107 -3.40 1.47 -18.74
CA ASN A 107 -3.25 2.76 -18.06
C ASN A 107 -2.66 2.60 -16.65
N SER A 108 -2.44 3.71 -15.95
CA SER A 108 -1.84 3.74 -14.60
C SER A 108 -2.56 2.83 -13.60
N ARG A 109 -3.89 2.65 -13.73
CA ARG A 109 -4.65 1.72 -12.88
C ARG A 109 -4.31 0.27 -13.19
N THR A 110 -4.21 -0.10 -14.47
CA THR A 110 -3.81 -1.45 -14.90
C THR A 110 -2.42 -1.80 -14.36
N TYR A 111 -1.44 -0.91 -14.54
CA TYR A 111 -0.09 -1.09 -13.98
C TYR A 111 -0.11 -1.24 -12.46
N CYS A 112 -0.88 -0.40 -11.76
CA CYS A 112 -1.02 -0.49 -10.30
C CYS A 112 -1.66 -1.80 -9.85
N SER A 113 -2.68 -2.30 -10.54
CA SER A 113 -3.31 -3.58 -10.22
C SER A 113 -2.35 -4.76 -10.41
N VAL A 114 -1.51 -4.75 -11.47
CA VAL A 114 -0.48 -5.79 -11.67
C VAL A 114 0.58 -5.76 -10.58
N ILE A 115 1.12 -4.57 -10.25
CA ILE A 115 2.09 -4.42 -9.14
C ILE A 115 1.50 -4.89 -7.81
N ASN A 116 0.22 -4.58 -7.55
CA ASN A 116 -0.49 -5.04 -6.36
C ASN A 116 -0.67 -6.56 -6.30
N ALA A 117 -0.91 -7.21 -7.44
CA ALA A 117 -1.00 -8.67 -7.53
C ALA A 117 0.37 -9.31 -7.30
N LEU A 118 1.41 -8.80 -7.96
CA LEU A 118 2.79 -9.26 -7.77
C LEU A 118 3.29 -9.05 -6.33
N GLY A 119 2.91 -7.97 -5.67
CA GLY A 119 3.29 -7.72 -4.27
C GLY A 119 2.61 -8.63 -3.26
N ARG A 120 1.47 -9.25 -3.62
CA ARG A 120 0.76 -10.22 -2.78
C ARG A 120 1.06 -11.68 -3.17
N SER A 121 1.57 -11.89 -4.36
CA SER A 121 2.11 -13.17 -4.84
C SER A 121 3.24 -13.65 -3.95
N ARG A 122 3.31 -14.97 -3.73
CA ARG A 122 4.43 -15.62 -3.04
C ARG A 122 5.48 -16.19 -4.00
N ALA A 123 5.23 -16.09 -5.31
CA ALA A 123 6.18 -16.56 -6.31
C ALA A 123 7.52 -15.82 -6.18
N GLN A 124 8.61 -16.56 -6.36
CA GLN A 124 9.96 -16.02 -6.33
C GLN A 124 10.12 -14.89 -7.37
N GLY A 125 10.84 -13.83 -6.99
CA GLY A 125 11.11 -12.70 -7.88
C GLY A 125 9.88 -11.81 -8.19
N SER A 126 8.75 -11.96 -7.48
CA SER A 126 7.54 -11.17 -7.78
C SER A 126 7.74 -9.67 -7.52
N ALA A 127 8.49 -9.28 -6.48
CA ALA A 127 8.76 -7.88 -6.18
C ALA A 127 9.65 -7.24 -7.26
N GLU A 128 10.66 -7.96 -7.75
CA GLU A 128 11.55 -7.52 -8.81
C GLU A 128 10.83 -7.42 -10.16
N ARG A 129 9.91 -8.35 -10.46
CA ARG A 129 9.00 -8.23 -11.61
C ARG A 129 8.09 -7.00 -11.47
N ALA A 130 7.54 -6.74 -10.29
CA ALA A 130 6.75 -5.53 -10.05
C ALA A 130 7.56 -4.25 -10.31
N GLU A 131 8.84 -4.25 -9.92
CA GLU A 131 9.78 -3.15 -10.21
C GLU A 131 10.02 -2.99 -11.72
N GLN A 132 10.07 -4.08 -12.49
CA GLN A 132 10.16 -4.02 -13.95
C GLN A 132 8.92 -3.36 -14.59
N PHE A 133 7.73 -3.60 -14.06
CA PHE A 133 6.50 -2.93 -14.51
C PHE A 133 6.54 -1.42 -14.25
N LEU A 134 7.00 -0.99 -13.08
CA LEU A 134 7.20 0.43 -12.79
C LEU A 134 8.18 1.06 -13.79
N ARG A 135 9.36 0.44 -13.99
CA ARG A 135 10.35 0.92 -14.96
C ARG A 135 9.86 0.93 -16.40
N GLN A 136 9.00 -0.02 -16.77
CA GLN A 136 8.37 -0.03 -18.09
C GLN A 136 7.43 1.17 -18.25
N MET A 137 6.61 1.44 -17.24
CA MET A 137 5.67 2.57 -17.23
C MET A 137 6.40 3.91 -17.26
N GLU A 138 7.43 4.09 -16.42
CA GLU A 138 8.27 5.29 -16.41
C GLU A 138 8.90 5.56 -17.78
N ARG A 139 9.52 4.55 -18.40
CA ARG A 139 10.11 4.71 -19.74
C ARG A 139 9.08 5.09 -20.80
N LYS A 140 7.89 4.48 -20.78
CA LYS A 140 6.81 4.84 -21.71
C LYS A 140 6.34 6.28 -21.45
N TYR A 141 6.18 6.70 -20.20
CA TYR A 141 5.78 8.06 -19.86
C TYR A 141 6.84 9.10 -20.23
N ASP A 142 8.13 8.79 -20.02
CA ASP A 142 9.24 9.67 -20.41
C ASP A 142 9.36 9.80 -21.93
N GLN A 143 8.99 8.76 -22.68
CA GLN A 143 9.06 8.77 -24.14
C GLN A 143 7.86 9.47 -24.79
N TYR A 144 6.64 9.23 -24.28
CA TYR A 144 5.40 9.67 -24.95
C TYR A 144 4.63 10.77 -24.20
N HIS A 145 4.96 11.03 -22.94
CA HIS A 145 4.28 12.02 -22.07
C HIS A 145 2.75 11.86 -22.03
N GLU A 146 2.26 10.63 -22.15
CA GLU A 146 0.84 10.33 -22.12
C GLU A 146 0.30 10.30 -20.69
N GLU A 147 -0.72 11.11 -20.41
CA GLU A 147 -1.36 11.18 -19.08
C GLU A 147 -1.95 9.82 -18.62
N LEU A 148 -2.36 8.96 -19.54
CA LEU A 148 -2.93 7.63 -19.22
C LEU A 148 -1.93 6.69 -18.54
N ILE A 149 -0.63 6.87 -18.75
CA ILE A 149 0.46 6.04 -18.20
C ILE A 149 1.37 6.84 -17.27
N LYS A 150 0.87 7.95 -16.74
CA LYS A 150 1.58 8.79 -15.78
C LYS A 150 1.85 8.04 -14.47
N PRO A 151 3.12 7.93 -14.01
CA PRO A 151 3.43 7.33 -12.71
C PRO A 151 2.67 8.03 -11.59
N THR A 152 2.44 7.36 -10.46
CA THR A 152 1.71 7.97 -9.33
C THR A 152 2.32 7.56 -8.00
N THR A 153 2.08 8.34 -6.95
CA THR A 153 2.49 7.98 -5.58
C THR A 153 1.93 6.63 -5.14
N ILE A 154 0.69 6.31 -5.54
CA ILE A 154 0.03 5.03 -5.26
C ILE A 154 0.83 3.85 -5.84
N LEU A 155 1.38 4.01 -7.05
CA LEU A 155 2.16 2.98 -7.73
C LEU A 155 3.48 2.69 -6.99
N TYR A 156 4.22 3.74 -6.61
CA TYR A 156 5.43 3.61 -5.79
C TYR A 156 5.12 2.98 -4.44
N ASN A 157 4.07 3.44 -3.77
CA ASN A 157 3.65 2.90 -2.48
C ASN A 157 3.30 1.41 -2.55
N ALA A 158 2.63 0.98 -3.63
CA ALA A 158 2.32 -0.43 -3.88
C ALA A 158 3.59 -1.27 -4.09
N LEU A 159 4.57 -0.76 -4.82
CA LEU A 159 5.84 -1.45 -5.03
C LEU A 159 6.70 -1.53 -3.75
N ILE A 160 6.72 -0.46 -2.95
CA ILE A 160 7.40 -0.49 -1.65
C ILE A 160 6.73 -1.53 -0.72
N ASP A 161 5.41 -1.62 -0.71
CA ASP A 161 4.68 -2.66 0.05
C ASP A 161 4.97 -4.07 -0.49
N ALA A 162 5.13 -4.23 -1.81
CA ALA A 162 5.55 -5.50 -2.43
C ALA A 162 6.93 -5.95 -1.90
N TYR A 163 7.91 -5.04 -1.82
CA TYR A 163 9.19 -5.34 -1.19
C TYR A 163 9.06 -5.65 0.30
N ALA A 164 8.20 -4.94 1.03
CA ALA A 164 7.99 -5.20 2.46
C ALA A 164 7.53 -6.65 2.73
N ARG A 165 6.70 -7.20 1.83
CA ARG A 165 6.15 -8.56 1.88
C ARG A 165 7.08 -9.63 1.31
N SER A 166 8.07 -9.25 0.52
CA SER A 166 8.95 -10.21 -0.15
C SER A 166 9.85 -10.97 0.86
N PRO A 167 10.38 -12.13 0.48
CA PRO A 167 11.37 -12.85 1.30
C PRO A 167 12.80 -12.31 1.11
N LEU A 168 12.98 -11.10 0.60
CA LEU A 168 14.31 -10.53 0.36
C LEU A 168 14.93 -9.99 1.65
N VAL A 169 16.22 -10.25 1.85
CA VAL A 169 16.98 -9.72 3.00
C VAL A 169 17.25 -8.22 2.83
N ASP A 170 17.48 -7.76 1.60
CA ASP A 170 17.73 -6.35 1.23
C ASP A 170 16.45 -5.54 1.03
N LYS A 171 15.29 -6.02 1.52
CA LYS A 171 13.99 -5.37 1.29
C LYS A 171 13.92 -3.92 1.81
N ALA A 172 14.63 -3.60 2.89
CA ALA A 172 14.64 -2.24 3.44
C ALA A 172 15.43 -1.29 2.55
N GLU A 173 16.56 -1.75 2.01
CA GLU A 173 17.40 -1.05 1.07
C GLU A 173 16.67 -0.80 -0.25
N ARG A 174 15.96 -1.81 -0.77
CA ARG A 174 15.11 -1.68 -1.97
C ARG A 174 13.98 -0.68 -1.77
N ALA A 175 13.26 -0.78 -0.64
CA ALA A 175 12.22 0.19 -0.27
C ALA A 175 12.79 1.62 -0.14
N HIS A 176 13.97 1.77 0.45
CA HIS A 176 14.62 3.07 0.58
C HIS A 176 15.08 3.64 -0.76
N ALA A 177 15.62 2.81 -1.65
CA ALA A 177 16.04 3.21 -2.98
C ALA A 177 14.85 3.75 -3.78
N LEU A 178 13.68 3.12 -3.69
CA LEU A 178 12.45 3.62 -4.32
C LEU A 178 11.98 4.95 -3.71
N LEU A 179 12.11 5.13 -2.40
CA LEU A 179 11.83 6.44 -1.76
C LEU A 179 12.79 7.52 -2.28
N VAL A 180 14.07 7.21 -2.46
CA VAL A 180 15.05 8.15 -3.02
C VAL A 180 14.72 8.47 -4.48
N GLN A 181 14.47 7.46 -5.31
CA GLN A 181 14.05 7.63 -6.70
C GLN A 181 12.79 8.50 -6.80
N MET A 182 11.78 8.24 -5.97
CA MET A 182 10.53 9.02 -5.95
C MET A 182 10.78 10.50 -5.60
N ARG A 183 11.75 10.80 -4.73
CA ARG A 183 12.16 12.17 -4.42
C ARG A 183 12.86 12.83 -5.60
N GLU A 184 13.84 12.16 -6.19
CA GLU A 184 14.57 12.65 -7.36
C GLU A 184 13.60 12.93 -8.51
N GLN A 185 12.62 12.05 -8.72
CA GLN A 185 11.55 12.26 -9.70
C GLN A 185 10.67 13.45 -9.34
N SER A 186 10.37 13.68 -8.06
CA SER A 186 9.56 14.82 -7.61
C SER A 186 10.27 16.18 -7.69
N ASP A 187 11.60 16.17 -7.74
CA ASP A 187 12.42 17.38 -7.88
C ASP A 187 12.50 17.85 -9.35
N ILE A 188 12.06 17.03 -10.31
CA ILE A 188 11.93 17.41 -11.72
C ILE A 188 10.71 18.32 -11.89
N GLU A 189 10.87 19.45 -12.58
CA GLU A 189 9.80 20.40 -12.86
C GLU A 189 8.61 19.72 -13.55
N GLY A 190 7.40 19.96 -13.02
CA GLY A 190 6.17 19.34 -13.51
C GLY A 190 5.92 17.91 -13.00
N ARG A 191 6.77 17.38 -12.11
CA ARG A 191 6.60 16.10 -11.42
C ARG A 191 6.40 16.23 -9.91
N GLU A 192 6.01 17.40 -9.41
CA GLU A 192 5.79 17.63 -7.98
C GLU A 192 4.69 16.71 -7.39
N TYR A 193 3.82 16.18 -8.26
CA TYR A 193 2.79 15.19 -7.92
C TYR A 193 3.36 13.84 -7.44
N LEU A 194 4.65 13.56 -7.67
CA LEU A 194 5.34 12.36 -7.17
C LEU A 194 5.98 12.56 -5.80
N ARG A 195 5.81 13.71 -5.15
CA ARG A 195 6.41 13.95 -3.84
C ARG A 195 5.97 12.87 -2.84
N PRO A 196 6.91 12.20 -2.14
CA PRO A 196 6.58 11.22 -1.11
C PRO A 196 5.64 11.78 -0.05
N ASP A 197 4.66 10.97 0.34
CA ASP A 197 3.71 11.30 1.39
C ASP A 197 3.88 10.38 2.60
N VAL A 198 3.03 10.58 3.61
CA VAL A 198 3.03 9.75 4.84
C VAL A 198 2.86 8.26 4.54
N ILE A 199 2.13 7.91 3.47
CA ILE A 199 1.93 6.51 3.07
C ILE A 199 3.24 5.96 2.53
N THR A 200 3.99 6.71 1.72
CA THR A 200 5.32 6.31 1.23
C THR A 200 6.27 6.02 2.39
N TYR A 201 6.38 6.94 3.35
CA TYR A 201 7.24 6.75 4.53
C TYR A 201 6.78 5.56 5.38
N ASN A 202 5.49 5.38 5.59
CA ASN A 202 4.95 4.23 6.31
C ASN A 202 5.27 2.91 5.59
N SER A 203 5.16 2.85 4.26
CA SER A 203 5.52 1.65 3.49
C SER A 203 7.00 1.30 3.66
N VAL A 204 7.91 2.29 3.67
CA VAL A 204 9.35 2.06 3.92
C VAL A 204 9.59 1.58 5.35
N LEU A 205 8.94 2.20 6.34
CA LEU A 205 9.04 1.77 7.75
C LEU A 205 8.53 0.32 7.92
N ASN A 206 7.45 -0.05 7.23
CA ASN A 206 6.94 -1.41 7.24
C ASN A 206 7.93 -2.40 6.60
N ALA A 207 8.59 -2.03 5.49
CA ALA A 207 9.65 -2.84 4.89
C ALA A 207 10.79 -3.09 5.88
N CYS A 208 11.27 -2.03 6.56
CA CYS A 208 12.30 -2.13 7.59
C CYS A 208 11.86 -3.04 8.75
N ALA A 209 10.63 -2.86 9.26
CA ALA A 209 10.11 -3.63 10.39
C ALA A 209 9.88 -5.13 10.09
N ASN A 210 9.95 -5.55 8.84
CA ASN A 210 9.81 -6.95 8.42
C ASN A 210 11.12 -7.51 7.83
N VAL A 211 12.25 -6.84 8.02
CA VAL A 211 13.58 -7.40 7.74
C VAL A 211 13.85 -8.55 8.71
N PHE A 212 14.53 -9.55 8.19
CA PHE A 212 15.09 -10.69 8.90
C PHE A 212 16.49 -10.95 8.34
N GLY A 213 17.28 -11.75 9.04
CA GLY A 213 18.66 -12.04 8.66
C GLY A 213 19.63 -11.73 9.80
N ASP A 214 20.88 -11.48 9.41
CA ASP A 214 21.97 -11.17 10.33
C ASP A 214 21.82 -9.77 10.98
N ASP A 215 22.65 -9.54 11.99
CA ASP A 215 22.64 -8.28 12.74
C ASP A 215 23.04 -7.09 11.86
N GLU A 216 23.82 -7.32 10.79
CA GLU A 216 24.17 -6.28 9.84
C GLU A 216 22.96 -5.82 9.02
N ALA A 217 22.15 -6.74 8.51
CA ALA A 217 20.90 -6.46 7.83
C ALA A 217 19.91 -5.73 8.75
N LYS A 218 19.75 -6.20 9.99
CA LYS A 218 18.92 -5.51 10.98
C LYS A 218 19.43 -4.10 11.27
N ALA A 219 20.75 -3.90 11.41
CA ALA A 219 21.36 -2.59 11.65
C ALA A 219 21.20 -1.64 10.45
N ARG A 220 21.30 -2.13 9.21
CA ARG A 220 21.00 -1.35 8.00
C ARG A 220 19.53 -0.93 7.97
N ALA A 221 18.61 -1.87 8.18
CA ALA A 221 17.18 -1.60 8.23
C ALA A 221 16.80 -0.60 9.33
N TYR A 222 17.41 -0.71 10.50
CA TYR A 222 17.21 0.22 11.62
C TYR A 222 17.64 1.65 11.26
N ARG A 223 18.83 1.81 10.66
CA ARG A 223 19.32 3.13 10.19
C ARG A 223 18.37 3.75 9.16
N ILE A 224 17.89 2.95 8.22
CA ILE A 224 16.92 3.38 7.20
C ILE A 224 15.60 3.80 7.86
N ALA A 225 15.09 3.02 8.82
CA ALA A 225 13.85 3.32 9.53
C ALA A 225 13.93 4.65 10.28
N LEU A 226 14.99 4.87 11.07
CA LEU A 226 15.19 6.12 11.79
C LEU A 226 15.36 7.32 10.85
N ARG A 227 16.12 7.17 9.76
CA ARG A 227 16.29 8.24 8.77
C ARG A 227 14.96 8.62 8.14
N SER A 228 14.17 7.63 7.74
CA SER A 228 12.86 7.82 7.11
C SER A 228 11.87 8.49 8.07
N PHE A 229 11.85 8.04 9.33
CA PHE A 229 11.00 8.64 10.37
C PHE A 229 11.38 10.10 10.68
N ARG A 230 12.68 10.39 10.80
CA ARG A 230 13.19 11.76 11.03
C ARG A 230 12.85 12.69 9.86
N GLU A 231 12.98 12.19 8.63
CA GLU A 231 12.65 12.98 7.43
C GLU A 231 11.16 13.30 7.38
N LEU A 232 10.28 12.33 7.66
CA LEU A 232 8.84 12.55 7.78
C LEU A 232 8.51 13.65 8.81
N HIS A 233 9.17 13.63 9.96
CA HIS A 233 9.05 14.68 10.98
C HIS A 233 9.53 16.05 10.48
N LYS A 234 10.69 16.10 9.80
CA LYS A 234 11.26 17.34 9.28
C LYS A 234 10.37 17.99 8.23
N GLN A 235 9.79 17.20 7.33
CA GLN A 235 8.88 17.71 6.30
C GLN A 235 7.59 18.28 6.87
N PHE A 236 7.11 17.71 7.98
CA PHE A 236 5.98 18.29 8.70
C PHE A 236 6.35 19.63 9.34
N SER A 237 7.46 19.69 10.08
CA SER A 237 7.89 20.90 10.79
C SER A 237 8.23 22.07 9.85
N SER A 238 8.79 21.81 8.66
CA SER A 238 9.08 22.87 7.68
C SER A 238 7.81 23.49 7.10
N GLN A 239 6.71 22.74 7.01
CA GLN A 239 5.44 23.23 6.47
C GLN A 239 4.56 23.90 7.51
N GLU A 240 4.65 23.52 8.79
CA GLU A 240 3.92 24.17 9.89
C GLU A 240 4.33 25.65 10.08
N ASN A 241 5.59 25.98 9.77
CA ASN A 241 6.14 27.34 9.87
C ASN A 241 5.78 28.27 8.70
N THR A 242 5.14 27.77 7.63
CA THR A 242 4.65 28.61 6.52
C THR A 242 3.19 28.98 6.76
N ALA A 243 2.97 30.19 7.31
CA ALA A 243 1.72 30.68 7.91
C ALA A 243 0.48 30.84 6.98
N THR A 244 0.43 30.22 5.82
CA THR A 244 -0.74 30.26 4.93
C THR A 244 -1.18 28.86 4.56
N LYS A 245 -2.11 28.30 5.34
CA LYS A 245 -2.87 27.10 4.97
C LYS A 245 -3.77 27.44 3.78
N THR A 246 -3.26 27.34 2.56
CA THR A 246 -4.08 27.48 1.35
C THR A 246 -5.06 26.32 1.24
N ARG A 247 -6.22 26.55 0.60
CA ARG A 247 -7.24 25.51 0.30
C ARG A 247 -6.66 24.29 -0.45
N ALA A 248 -5.51 24.45 -1.13
CA ALA A 248 -4.77 23.38 -1.78
C ALA A 248 -3.95 22.50 -0.81
N GLN A 249 -3.41 23.05 0.28
CA GLN A 249 -2.74 22.28 1.35
C GLN A 249 -3.69 21.41 2.17
N LYS A 250 -5.01 21.67 2.13
CA LYS A 250 -6.03 20.74 2.66
C LYS A 250 -6.30 19.54 1.74
N ARG A 251 -5.91 19.62 0.46
CA ARG A 251 -6.10 18.55 -0.53
C ARG A 251 -4.94 17.56 -0.56
N ASN A 252 -3.71 17.99 -0.27
CA ASN A 252 -2.60 17.09 0.05
C ASN A 252 -2.75 16.68 1.52
N GLY A 253 -3.16 15.44 1.76
CA GLY A 253 -3.50 14.89 3.08
C GLY A 253 -2.43 15.13 4.14
N ASN A 254 -2.79 14.92 5.41
CA ASN A 254 -1.94 15.13 6.58
C ASN A 254 -0.50 14.64 6.36
N LEU A 255 0.45 15.56 6.10
CA LEU A 255 1.85 15.27 5.77
C LEU A 255 2.70 14.90 6.99
N GLY A 256 2.07 14.85 8.17
CA GLY A 256 2.73 14.53 9.42
C GLY A 256 2.78 13.04 9.73
N PRO A 257 3.67 12.63 10.64
CA PRO A 257 3.61 11.32 11.25
C PRO A 257 2.20 11.04 11.80
N THR A 258 1.72 9.83 11.56
CA THR A 258 0.42 9.32 12.04
C THR A 258 0.64 8.27 13.11
N SER A 259 -0.43 7.84 13.79
CA SER A 259 -0.40 6.70 14.71
C SER A 259 0.24 5.45 14.08
N VAL A 260 -0.02 5.22 12.78
CA VAL A 260 0.61 4.16 11.99
C VAL A 260 2.13 4.34 11.89
N SER A 261 2.62 5.57 11.62
CA SER A 261 4.05 5.86 11.55
C SER A 261 4.77 5.52 12.86
N TYR A 262 4.17 5.90 13.99
CA TYR A 262 4.69 5.59 15.33
C TYR A 262 4.67 4.09 15.63
N ALA A 263 3.57 3.39 15.33
CA ALA A 263 3.48 1.95 15.52
C ALA A 263 4.54 1.20 14.70
N LEU A 264 4.79 1.62 13.45
CA LEU A 264 5.78 0.97 12.58
C LEU A 264 7.21 1.18 13.06
N ILE A 265 7.59 2.39 13.49
CA ILE A 265 8.93 2.60 14.04
C ILE A 265 9.12 1.86 15.37
N LEU A 266 8.11 1.78 16.23
CA LEU A 266 8.15 0.99 17.47
C LEU A 266 8.31 -0.51 17.17
N LYS A 267 7.55 -1.02 16.18
CA LYS A 267 7.69 -2.40 15.69
C LYS A 267 9.10 -2.66 15.15
N ALA A 268 9.68 -1.70 14.42
CA ALA A 268 11.05 -1.80 13.92
C ALA A 268 12.08 -1.84 15.07
N LEU A 269 11.95 -0.96 16.07
CA LEU A 269 12.83 -0.99 17.26
C LEU A 269 12.77 -2.35 17.97
N ARG A 270 11.56 -2.87 18.21
CA ARG A 270 11.36 -4.15 18.89
C ARG A 270 12.01 -5.33 18.14
N LYS A 271 11.98 -5.31 16.80
CA LYS A 271 12.44 -6.44 15.97
C LYS A 271 13.90 -6.34 15.51
N LEU A 272 14.42 -5.12 15.37
CA LEU A 272 15.74 -4.88 14.77
C LEU A 272 16.83 -4.57 15.79
N VAL A 273 16.45 -4.20 17.02
CA VAL A 273 17.38 -3.83 18.09
C VAL A 273 17.24 -4.85 19.22
N GLU A 274 18.38 -5.36 19.70
CA GLU A 274 18.43 -6.33 20.79
C GLU A 274 17.80 -5.75 22.08
N PRO A 275 17.14 -6.58 22.89
CA PRO A 275 16.57 -6.13 24.16
C PRO A 275 17.63 -5.58 25.12
N GLY A 276 17.45 -4.33 25.55
CA GLY A 276 18.42 -3.61 26.37
C GLY A 276 17.95 -2.19 26.67
N ASP A 277 18.61 -1.55 27.63
CA ASP A 277 18.22 -0.24 28.14
C ASP A 277 18.22 0.83 27.03
N GLU A 278 19.17 0.74 26.08
CA GLU A 278 19.21 1.63 24.92
C GLU A 278 17.94 1.52 24.05
N ARG A 279 17.47 0.29 23.81
CA ARG A 279 16.24 0.05 23.03
C ARG A 279 15.03 0.61 23.77
N ASP A 280 14.99 0.38 25.07
CA ASP A 280 13.87 0.74 25.93
C ASP A 280 13.77 2.27 26.08
N ASP A 281 14.91 2.97 26.19
CA ASP A 281 14.99 4.44 26.15
C ASP A 281 14.52 5.03 24.82
N MET A 282 14.88 4.40 23.70
CA MET A 282 14.38 4.83 22.39
C MET A 282 12.87 4.66 22.26
N ILE A 283 12.33 3.52 22.72
CA ILE A 283 10.89 3.26 22.72
C ILE A 283 10.17 4.30 23.58
N ARG A 284 10.68 4.59 24.79
CA ARG A 284 10.16 5.64 25.68
C ARG A 284 10.12 7.00 24.97
N ARG A 285 11.21 7.40 24.31
CA ARG A 285 11.28 8.69 23.60
C ARG A 285 10.33 8.78 22.42
N ILE A 286 10.20 7.72 21.62
CA ILE A 286 9.25 7.65 20.51
C ILE A 286 7.80 7.69 21.01
N PHE A 287 7.51 6.99 22.10
CA PHE A 287 6.17 6.98 22.69
C PHE A 287 5.80 8.34 23.28
N GLN A 288 6.72 9.01 23.99
CA GLN A 288 6.52 10.39 24.45
C GLN A 288 6.24 11.36 23.29
N LEU A 289 6.95 11.22 22.17
CA LEU A 289 6.65 12.01 20.96
C LEU A 289 5.25 11.70 20.41
N CYS A 290 4.79 10.45 20.50
CA CYS A 290 3.44 10.04 20.09
C CYS A 290 2.36 10.66 21.00
N ILE A 291 2.58 10.63 22.32
CA ILE A 291 1.72 11.24 23.35
C ILE A 291 1.60 12.74 23.11
N ALA A 292 2.72 13.45 22.95
CA ALA A 292 2.71 14.90 22.74
C ALA A 292 1.86 15.31 21.52
N ARG A 293 1.81 14.45 20.51
CA ARG A 293 0.99 14.64 19.30
C ARG A 293 -0.44 14.13 19.45
N GLY A 294 -0.79 13.45 20.54
CA GLY A 294 -2.10 12.87 20.75
C GLY A 294 -2.43 11.73 19.79
N LEU A 295 -1.43 10.98 19.35
CA LEU A 295 -1.55 9.95 18.30
C LEU A 295 -1.54 8.52 18.85
N VAL A 296 -1.72 8.33 20.16
CA VAL A 296 -1.74 7.00 20.77
C VAL A 296 -3.05 6.31 20.41
N ASN A 297 -2.96 5.18 19.73
CA ASN A 297 -4.08 4.28 19.48
C ASN A 297 -3.73 2.85 19.93
N HIS A 298 -4.64 1.90 19.66
CA HIS A 298 -4.45 0.51 20.03
C HIS A 298 -3.16 -0.07 19.45
N GLY A 299 -2.89 0.19 18.17
CA GLY A 299 -1.69 -0.32 17.50
C GLY A 299 -0.39 0.19 18.13
N VAL A 300 -0.32 1.48 18.49
CA VAL A 300 0.85 2.04 19.20
C VAL A 300 1.01 1.39 20.57
N LEU A 301 -0.07 1.34 21.36
CA LEU A 301 -0.05 0.78 22.71
C LEU A 301 0.38 -0.69 22.71
N GLU A 302 -0.13 -1.49 21.76
CA GLU A 302 0.23 -2.89 21.58
C GLU A 302 1.73 -3.06 21.29
N GLN A 303 2.32 -2.22 20.40
CA GLN A 303 3.75 -2.31 20.13
C GLN A 303 4.60 -2.01 21.37
N VAL A 304 4.19 -1.03 22.18
CA VAL A 304 4.90 -0.70 23.44
C VAL A 304 4.75 -1.85 24.43
N LYS A 305 3.52 -2.34 24.68
CA LYS A 305 3.27 -3.49 25.56
C LYS A 305 4.12 -4.70 25.19
N SER A 306 4.13 -5.08 23.92
CA SER A 306 4.92 -6.21 23.44
C SER A 306 6.42 -5.99 23.50
N ALA A 307 6.91 -4.76 23.61
CA ALA A 307 8.34 -4.51 23.75
C ALA A 307 8.84 -4.73 25.19
N PHE A 308 7.95 -4.56 26.18
CA PHE A 308 8.23 -4.68 27.62
C PHE A 308 7.66 -5.96 28.25
N SER A 309 7.02 -6.85 27.48
CA SER A 309 6.41 -8.09 28.00
C SER A 309 7.42 -9.03 28.69
N ASP A 310 8.67 -9.02 28.21
CA ASP A 310 9.71 -9.95 28.68
C ASP A 310 10.44 -9.45 29.93
N ARG A 311 10.29 -8.16 30.27
CA ARG A 311 10.93 -7.50 31.41
C ARG A 311 9.84 -6.90 32.30
N ARG A 312 9.32 -7.72 33.22
CA ARG A 312 8.43 -7.42 34.37
C ARG A 312 7.62 -6.12 34.21
N GLY A 313 6.29 -6.21 34.06
CA GLY A 313 5.37 -5.10 33.77
C GLY A 313 5.43 -3.82 34.64
N GLU A 314 6.29 -3.77 35.66
CA GLU A 314 6.72 -2.57 36.38
C GLU A 314 7.32 -1.50 35.45
N GLU A 315 8.20 -1.86 34.50
CA GLU A 315 8.86 -0.89 33.60
C GLU A 315 7.88 -0.19 32.64
N PHE A 316 6.85 -0.93 32.19
CA PHE A 316 5.77 -0.41 31.35
C PHE A 316 4.83 0.49 32.14
N SER A 317 4.54 0.13 33.39
CA SER A 317 3.73 0.96 34.30
C SER A 317 4.47 2.26 34.65
N GLU A 318 5.79 2.19 34.86
CA GLU A 318 6.65 3.36 35.09
C GLU A 318 6.76 4.26 33.85
N LEU A 319 6.75 3.68 32.64
CA LEU A 319 6.73 4.42 31.39
C LEU A 319 5.49 5.31 31.30
N LEU A 320 4.34 4.81 31.73
CA LEU A 320 3.08 5.55 31.71
C LEU A 320 2.98 6.57 32.84
N SER A 321 3.49 6.23 34.03
CA SER A 321 3.46 7.12 35.20
C SER A 321 4.37 8.35 35.07
N LYS A 322 5.39 8.30 34.21
CA LYS A 322 6.31 9.44 33.96
C LYS A 322 5.89 10.34 32.79
N CYS A 323 4.83 9.99 32.06
CA CYS A 323 4.43 10.73 30.86
C CYS A 323 3.41 11.84 31.11
N ASP A 324 2.68 11.80 32.22
CA ASP A 324 1.85 12.90 32.73
C ASP A 324 2.38 13.26 34.12
N GLY A 325 2.48 14.55 34.46
CA GLY A 325 2.93 14.98 35.79
C GLY A 325 2.05 14.46 36.94
N ASP A 326 0.90 13.86 36.61
CA ASP A 326 0.03 13.10 37.50
C ASP A 326 0.31 11.59 37.37
N VAL A 327 0.51 10.91 38.49
CA VAL A 327 0.77 9.46 38.55
C VAL A 327 -0.51 8.71 38.14
N ILE A 328 -0.65 8.34 36.87
CA ILE A 328 -1.69 7.41 36.44
C ILE A 328 -1.26 6.01 36.86
N THR A 329 -1.82 5.51 37.96
CA THR A 329 -1.60 4.14 38.43
C THR A 329 -2.51 3.19 37.67
N PHE A 330 -1.92 2.28 36.91
CA PHE A 330 -2.64 1.15 36.32
C PHE A 330 -2.44 -0.10 37.20
N GLU A 331 -3.50 -0.86 37.46
CA GLU A 331 -3.43 -2.07 38.32
C GLU A 331 -2.58 -3.18 37.69
N SER A 332 -2.52 -3.26 36.36
CA SER A 332 -1.64 -4.18 35.62
C SER A 332 -1.42 -3.72 34.17
N ALA A 333 -0.32 -4.13 33.54
CA ALA A 333 -0.03 -3.87 32.12
C ALA A 333 -1.14 -4.39 31.17
N ASP A 334 -1.82 -5.47 31.57
CA ASP A 334 -2.91 -6.09 30.79
C ASP A 334 -4.22 -5.30 30.89
N SER A 335 -4.43 -4.55 31.98
CA SER A 335 -5.63 -3.72 32.18
C SER A 335 -5.67 -2.42 31.36
N ILE A 336 -4.55 -2.06 30.70
CA ILE A 336 -4.40 -0.76 30.03
C ILE A 336 -5.06 -0.79 28.66
N ASP A 337 -6.24 -0.20 28.55
CA ASP A 337 -6.95 0.01 27.28
C ASP A 337 -6.82 1.48 26.84
N VAL A 338 -6.78 1.71 25.53
CA VAL A 338 -6.81 3.05 24.92
C VAL A 338 -7.99 3.88 25.42
N ARG A 339 -9.13 3.24 25.72
CA ARG A 339 -10.32 3.89 26.29
C ARG A 339 -10.10 4.50 27.66
N ASN A 340 -9.11 4.01 28.40
CA ASN A 340 -8.77 4.45 29.74
C ASN A 340 -7.59 5.44 29.74
N LEU A 341 -7.04 5.79 28.57
CA LEU A 341 -5.96 6.77 28.44
C LEU A 341 -6.48 8.21 28.47
N PRO A 342 -5.67 9.18 28.92
CA PRO A 342 -6.04 10.60 28.85
C PRO A 342 -6.45 11.01 27.43
N SER A 343 -7.46 11.87 27.33
CA SER A 343 -7.95 12.37 26.02
C SER A 343 -6.86 13.08 25.23
N GLU A 344 -5.92 13.75 25.90
CA GLU A 344 -4.79 14.43 25.26
C GLU A 344 -3.87 13.47 24.50
N TRP A 345 -3.78 12.21 24.95
CA TRP A 345 -2.93 11.20 24.33
C TRP A 345 -3.57 10.61 23.07
N THR A 346 -4.89 10.69 22.94
CA THR A 346 -5.68 10.03 21.88
C THR A 346 -6.39 11.02 20.95
N ARG A 347 -6.37 12.32 21.25
CA ARG A 347 -7.13 13.40 20.56
C ARG A 347 -6.98 13.45 19.04
N ASN A 348 -5.84 13.02 18.49
CA ASN A 348 -5.53 13.05 17.06
C ASN A 348 -5.41 11.65 16.44
N ALA A 349 -5.60 10.57 17.20
CA ALA A 349 -5.23 9.22 16.80
C ALA A 349 -6.17 8.59 15.74
N GLY A 350 -7.29 9.25 15.43
CA GLY A 350 -8.39 8.70 14.63
C GLY A 350 -9.16 7.65 15.43
N ARG A 351 -10.50 7.62 15.31
CA ARG A 351 -11.32 6.56 15.91
C ARG A 351 -11.17 5.24 15.18
#